data_AF-A0A2T2WQE1-F1
#
_entry.id   AF-A0A2T2WQE1-F1
#
_cell.length_a   1.000
_cell.length_b   1.000
_cell.length_c   1.000
_cell.angle_alpha   90.00
_cell.angle_beta   90.00
_cell.angle_gamma   90.00
#
_symmetry.space_group_name_H-M   'P 1'
#
loop_
_entity.id
_entity.type
_entity.pdbx_description
1 polymer ?
#
loop_
_entity_poly.entity_id
_entity_poly.type
_entity_poly.pdbx_seq_one_letter_code
_entity_poly.pdbx_strand_id
1 'polypeptide(L)'
;MQGFVSILSASLAALAENYAKDTGCIPVDHNGWEKLPAGATVTVFGQREDITPRDFYRARRLGDAGVDVGFLTGRTYAQIEQLAVRNREKLQKRSRQPFRSLTLDPLSSKPSDYRSDRWVLRGHEASQQKTWTYLLEAPCELLTIISHGRDNNIYLADSTICGRAQHVQHPQNRDTHLPACYFGHPCYKDKPLVMANELPVGVVFLNSCFGLKTQDATFHGDYALALGFIEGSSVTHVVASDSMQPGHPWYNELFSRLFEEGWPIGRVVAEVNAFSARNRLDISRFNLLGDPRYCWILSGAPTESNPSRDESRSIILNDVTNSSSQTSCDTANFESEAVALGRRIRALQGIPNLRLAIPEMPGRLVDLQRRFHHFSENYRASLYREVKEASITKSIRTLTKSCDILDQQVLDYLADKTNRHNFHLVENYREQTWVGSESETSCPGCGGWALAYMVREYFDMNPFRRLIDCPQCGVVQDTPPDPLVTVNIAFQSTIEKGATWAIAVTICSQAPWPIPVRVRACVSHGFRRGIQFTMNPDAVVVAAGSSQRVVASTTIPEGVDLREHNYWLRVYTMANSDLYFDHRNFWVVREGDDD
;
A
#
# COMPACT_ATOMS: atom_id res chain seq x y z
N MET A 1 -6.17 30.39 -12.29
CA MET A 1 -5.45 31.17 -11.25
C MET A 1 -4.19 30.39 -10.91
N GLN A 2 -2.99 30.96 -11.00
CA GLN A 2 -1.73 30.18 -10.86
C GLN A 2 -1.11 30.42 -9.48
N GLY A 3 -0.80 29.33 -8.77
CA GLY A 3 -0.26 29.34 -7.40
C GLY A 3 1.09 28.61 -7.29
N PHE A 4 1.76 28.79 -6.16
CA PHE A 4 3.03 28.14 -5.81
C PHE A 4 3.12 28.04 -4.28
N VAL A 5 3.53 26.91 -3.69
CA VAL A 5 3.60 26.73 -2.21
C VAL A 5 5.04 26.53 -1.72
N SER A 6 5.41 27.29 -0.68
CA SER A 6 6.75 27.34 -0.10
C SER A 6 6.81 26.73 1.31
N ILE A 7 7.55 25.63 1.49
CA ILE A 7 8.00 25.10 2.79
C ILE A 7 9.53 25.29 2.90
N LEU A 8 10.01 26.53 3.05
CA LEU A 8 11.36 26.88 2.57
C LEU A 8 12.29 27.56 3.58
N SER A 9 13.56 27.13 3.54
CA SER A 9 14.71 27.93 3.96
C SER A 9 14.90 29.14 3.03
N ALA A 10 15.63 30.18 3.50
CA ALA A 10 15.80 31.44 2.77
C ALA A 10 16.34 31.26 1.33
N SER A 11 17.27 30.32 1.11
CA SER A 11 17.82 30.03 -0.22
C SER A 11 16.76 29.47 -1.18
N LEU A 12 15.92 28.54 -0.70
CA LEU A 12 14.83 27.99 -1.50
C LEU A 12 13.77 29.04 -1.79
N ALA A 13 13.46 29.92 -0.83
CA ALA A 13 12.51 31.02 -1.04
C ALA A 13 12.93 31.91 -2.23
N ALA A 14 14.21 32.24 -2.36
CA ALA A 14 14.73 32.99 -3.51
C ALA A 14 14.65 32.21 -4.83
N LEU A 15 14.99 30.91 -4.84
CA LEU A 15 14.83 30.05 -6.01
C LEU A 15 13.37 29.98 -6.48
N ALA A 16 12.45 29.80 -5.53
CA ALA A 16 11.02 29.72 -5.79
C ALA A 16 10.44 31.05 -6.27
N GLU A 17 10.86 32.19 -5.70
CA GLU A 17 10.45 33.52 -6.15
C GLU A 17 10.92 33.79 -7.59
N ASN A 18 12.16 33.42 -7.92
CA ASN A 18 12.68 33.53 -9.29
C ASN A 18 11.92 32.62 -10.27
N TYR A 19 11.64 31.37 -9.88
CA TYR A 19 10.84 30.45 -10.68
C TYR A 19 9.40 30.95 -10.88
N ALA A 20 8.81 31.55 -9.85
CA ALA A 20 7.50 32.15 -9.90
C ALA A 20 7.46 33.33 -10.88
N LYS A 21 8.45 34.23 -10.83
CA LYS A 21 8.61 35.36 -11.78
C LYS A 21 8.76 34.87 -13.23
N ASP A 22 9.64 33.89 -13.46
CA ASP A 22 9.91 33.34 -14.79
C ASP A 22 8.71 32.64 -15.44
N THR A 23 7.77 32.16 -14.62
CA THR A 23 6.67 31.29 -15.08
C THR A 23 5.26 31.82 -14.79
N GLY A 24 5.12 32.97 -14.13
CA GLY A 24 3.84 33.62 -13.83
C GLY A 24 3.06 33.06 -12.63
N CYS A 25 3.68 32.22 -11.80
CA CYS A 25 3.05 31.69 -10.57
C CYS A 25 2.98 32.75 -9.45
N ILE A 26 1.96 32.65 -8.59
CA ILE A 26 1.81 33.50 -7.40
C ILE A 26 2.14 32.67 -6.14
N PRO A 27 2.99 33.15 -5.21
CA PRO A 27 3.22 32.45 -3.94
C PRO A 27 1.97 32.32 -3.06
N VAL A 28 1.88 31.19 -2.36
CA VAL A 28 0.80 30.73 -1.50
C VAL A 28 1.46 30.08 -0.27
N ASP A 29 0.92 30.35 0.92
CA ASP A 29 1.39 29.70 2.16
C ASP A 29 1.02 28.20 2.19
N HIS A 30 1.74 27.40 2.99
CA HIS A 30 1.43 25.98 3.23
C HIS A 30 0.05 25.76 3.88
N ASN A 31 -0.53 26.78 4.50
CA ASN A 31 -1.92 26.74 4.99
C ASN A 31 -2.94 27.26 3.95
N GLY A 32 -2.48 27.86 2.85
CA GLY A 32 -3.34 28.52 1.85
C GLY A 32 -3.90 27.61 0.76
N TRP A 33 -3.21 26.50 0.45
CA TRP A 33 -3.58 25.61 -0.66
C TRP A 33 -4.97 24.96 -0.56
N GLU A 34 -5.51 24.74 0.65
CA GLU A 34 -6.84 24.15 0.86
C GLU A 34 -8.00 24.99 0.28
N LYS A 35 -7.75 26.25 -0.11
CA LYS A 35 -8.75 27.20 -0.62
C LYS A 35 -8.59 27.51 -2.12
N LEU A 36 -7.79 26.74 -2.84
CA LEU A 36 -7.54 26.99 -4.26
C LEU A 36 -8.75 26.62 -5.13
N PRO A 37 -9.13 27.46 -6.11
CA PRO A 37 -10.26 27.17 -6.99
C PRO A 37 -9.92 26.07 -8.00
N ALA A 38 -10.96 25.35 -8.47
CA ALA A 38 -10.84 24.40 -9.57
C ALA A 38 -10.19 25.04 -10.81
N GLY A 39 -9.30 24.31 -11.48
CA GLY A 39 -8.47 24.84 -12.58
C GLY A 39 -7.34 25.76 -12.12
N ALA A 40 -7.01 25.78 -10.82
CA ALA A 40 -5.73 26.29 -10.36
C ALA A 40 -4.61 25.29 -10.64
N THR A 41 -3.39 25.80 -10.73
CA THR A 41 -2.17 25.00 -10.92
C THR A 41 -1.15 25.41 -9.86
N VAL A 42 -0.53 24.44 -9.20
CA VAL A 42 0.37 24.65 -8.05
C VAL A 42 1.63 23.81 -8.19
N THR A 43 2.78 24.47 -8.12
CA THR A 43 4.03 23.78 -7.81
C THR A 43 4.34 23.95 -6.32
N VAL A 44 4.78 22.90 -5.63
CA VAL A 44 5.24 22.96 -4.24
C VAL A 44 6.75 22.78 -4.23
N PHE A 45 7.49 23.61 -3.52
CA PHE A 45 8.95 23.47 -3.38
C PHE A 45 9.29 23.11 -1.93
N GLY A 46 10.33 22.28 -1.77
CA GLY A 46 10.90 21.87 -0.49
C GLY A 46 12.01 20.83 -0.70
N GLN A 47 12.92 20.70 0.26
CA GLN A 47 13.79 19.52 0.32
C GLN A 47 12.94 18.27 0.57
N ARG A 48 13.49 17.07 0.33
CA ARG A 48 12.72 15.85 0.60
C ARG A 48 12.27 15.80 2.07
N GLU A 49 13.09 16.32 2.98
CA GLU A 49 12.87 16.45 4.43
C GLU A 49 11.78 17.48 4.79
N ASP A 50 11.32 18.30 3.85
CA ASP A 50 10.21 19.26 4.04
C ASP A 50 8.86 18.72 3.51
N ILE A 51 8.89 17.76 2.57
CA ILE A 51 7.67 17.21 1.92
C ILE A 51 7.25 15.88 2.56
N THR A 52 6.21 15.93 3.39
CA THR A 52 5.71 14.78 4.14
C THR A 52 4.71 13.94 3.33
N PRO A 53 4.40 12.69 3.74
CA PRO A 53 3.32 11.92 3.14
C PRO A 53 1.94 12.61 3.21
N ARG A 54 1.72 13.46 4.22
CA ARG A 54 0.47 14.23 4.37
C ARG A 54 0.36 15.34 3.31
N ASP A 55 1.48 15.83 2.78
CA ASP A 55 1.50 16.81 1.69
C ASP A 55 1.09 16.18 0.37
N PHE A 56 1.55 14.96 0.09
CA PHE A 56 1.03 14.15 -1.01
C PHE A 56 -0.47 13.88 -0.86
N TYR A 57 -0.94 13.57 0.35
CA TYR A 57 -2.37 13.38 0.60
C TYR A 57 -3.20 14.64 0.31
N ARG A 58 -2.77 15.80 0.81
CA ARG A 58 -3.40 17.10 0.52
C ARG A 58 -3.42 17.42 -0.97
N ALA A 59 -2.32 17.18 -1.70
CA ALA A 59 -2.25 17.36 -3.14
C ALA A 59 -3.30 16.52 -3.90
N ARG A 60 -3.58 15.27 -3.47
CA ARG A 60 -4.65 14.44 -4.07
C ARG A 60 -6.04 15.01 -3.82
N ARG A 61 -6.30 15.55 -2.63
CA ARG A 61 -7.59 16.20 -2.27
C ARG A 61 -7.83 17.44 -3.13
N LEU A 62 -6.77 18.20 -3.43
CA LEU A 62 -6.81 19.32 -4.37
C LEU A 62 -7.00 18.84 -5.82
N GLY A 63 -6.38 17.72 -6.21
CA GLY A 63 -6.63 17.05 -7.49
C GLY A 63 -8.10 16.65 -7.70
N ASP A 64 -8.77 16.12 -6.66
CA ASP A 64 -10.22 15.84 -6.70
C ASP A 64 -11.06 17.11 -6.90
N ALA A 65 -10.61 18.24 -6.33
CA ALA A 65 -11.20 19.57 -6.56
C ALA A 65 -10.81 20.18 -7.92
N GLY A 66 -10.04 19.47 -8.75
CA GLY A 66 -9.63 19.91 -10.09
C GLY A 66 -8.45 20.89 -10.11
N VAL A 67 -7.60 20.88 -9.07
CA VAL A 67 -6.35 21.64 -9.00
C VAL A 67 -5.18 20.76 -9.47
N ASP A 68 -4.36 21.25 -10.38
CA ASP A 68 -3.21 20.52 -10.90
C ASP A 68 -1.99 20.76 -9.99
N VAL A 69 -1.50 19.73 -9.29
CA VAL A 69 -0.42 19.86 -8.28
C VAL A 69 0.83 19.06 -8.68
N GLY A 70 2.00 19.67 -8.54
CA GLY A 70 3.30 19.00 -8.65
C GLY A 70 4.32 19.50 -7.63
N PHE A 71 5.40 18.75 -7.42
CA PHE A 71 6.41 19.01 -6.40
C PHE A 71 7.80 19.13 -7.04
N LEU A 72 8.52 20.22 -6.78
CA LEU A 72 9.93 20.39 -7.12
C LEU A 72 10.77 20.16 -5.87
N THR A 73 11.40 18.99 -5.81
CA THR A 73 12.15 18.48 -4.66
C THR A 73 13.37 17.68 -5.09
N GLY A 74 14.23 17.34 -4.14
CA GLY A 74 15.49 16.63 -4.34
C GLY A 74 16.16 16.32 -3.01
N ARG A 75 17.27 15.57 -3.05
CA ARG A 75 18.06 15.25 -1.84
C ARG A 75 18.91 16.43 -1.39
N THR A 76 19.24 17.35 -2.31
CA THR A 76 20.02 18.56 -2.04
C THR A 76 19.40 19.77 -2.71
N TYR A 77 19.70 20.96 -2.20
CA TYR A 77 19.32 22.24 -2.83
C TYR A 77 19.71 22.30 -4.31
N ALA A 78 20.94 21.88 -4.65
CA ALA A 78 21.44 21.90 -6.02
C ALA A 78 20.63 21.01 -6.97
N GLN A 79 20.11 19.87 -6.49
CA GLN A 79 19.21 19.02 -7.29
C GLN A 79 17.86 19.71 -7.58
N ILE A 80 17.32 20.44 -6.61
CA ILE A 80 16.07 21.20 -6.78
C ILE A 80 16.26 22.33 -7.79
N GLU A 81 17.37 23.06 -7.71
CA GLU A 81 17.74 24.11 -8.67
C GLU A 81 17.92 23.54 -10.08
N GLN A 82 18.67 22.45 -10.24
CA GLN A 82 18.85 21.76 -11.52
C GLN A 82 17.52 21.22 -12.08
N LEU A 83 16.62 20.70 -11.24
CA LEU A 83 15.30 20.24 -11.67
C LEU A 83 14.43 21.42 -12.12
N ALA A 84 14.41 22.53 -11.38
CA ALA A 84 13.69 23.74 -11.72
C ALA A 84 14.17 24.34 -13.06
N VAL A 85 15.49 24.46 -13.26
CA VAL A 85 16.07 24.95 -14.52
C VAL A 85 15.65 24.08 -15.70
N ARG A 86 15.74 22.74 -15.58
CA ARG A 86 15.35 21.82 -16.66
C ARG A 86 13.84 21.82 -16.93
N ASN A 87 13.00 21.95 -15.89
CA ASN A 87 11.55 22.14 -16.05
C ASN A 87 11.25 23.44 -16.80
N ARG A 88 11.89 24.56 -16.44
CA ARG A 88 11.77 25.85 -17.16
C ARG A 88 12.19 25.73 -18.63
N GLU A 89 13.29 25.05 -18.92
CA GLU A 89 13.72 24.79 -20.29
C GLU A 89 12.70 23.94 -21.08
N LYS A 90 12.13 22.90 -20.47
CA LYS A 90 11.08 22.06 -21.08
C LYS A 90 9.80 22.84 -21.36
N LEU A 91 9.41 23.77 -20.50
CA LEU A 91 8.26 24.67 -20.73
C LEU A 91 8.50 25.66 -21.88
N GLN A 92 9.74 26.15 -22.05
CA GLN A 92 10.09 27.09 -23.12
C GLN A 92 10.32 26.41 -24.47
N LYS A 93 10.94 25.21 -24.47
CA LYS A 93 11.29 24.46 -25.68
C LYS A 93 10.09 23.62 -26.14
N ARG A 94 9.28 24.17 -27.06
CA ARG A 94 8.34 23.35 -27.86
C ARG A 94 9.14 22.23 -28.55
N SER A 95 8.84 20.98 -28.23
CA SER A 95 9.53 19.85 -28.84
C SER A 95 9.24 19.79 -30.33
N ARG A 96 10.31 19.72 -31.14
CA ARG A 96 10.24 19.46 -32.59
C ARG A 96 10.43 17.98 -32.92
N GLN A 97 10.69 17.15 -31.92
CA GLN A 97 10.86 15.70 -32.12
C GLN A 97 9.47 15.03 -32.16
N PRO A 98 9.31 13.90 -32.88
CA PRO A 98 8.09 13.11 -32.80
C PRO A 98 7.91 12.56 -31.38
N PHE A 99 6.65 12.41 -30.95
CA PHE A 99 6.37 11.76 -29.66
C PHE A 99 6.87 10.31 -29.71
N ARG A 100 7.53 9.88 -28.63
CA ARG A 100 7.94 8.49 -28.45
C ARG A 100 7.68 8.06 -27.03
N SER A 101 6.99 6.94 -26.87
CA SER A 101 6.66 6.35 -25.57
C SER A 101 7.07 4.88 -25.49
N LEU A 102 7.57 4.48 -24.32
CA LEU A 102 7.92 3.11 -23.97
C LEU A 102 7.12 2.68 -22.75
N THR A 103 6.41 1.57 -22.85
CA THR A 103 5.72 0.92 -21.71
C THR A 103 6.43 -0.38 -21.38
N LEU A 104 6.79 -0.58 -20.11
CA LEU A 104 7.38 -1.81 -19.59
C LEU A 104 6.35 -2.50 -18.70
N ASP A 105 5.94 -3.72 -19.06
CA ASP A 105 4.92 -4.52 -18.38
C ASP A 105 5.41 -5.97 -18.19
N PRO A 106 6.44 -6.18 -17.32
CA PRO A 106 6.99 -7.52 -17.02
C PRO A 106 5.98 -8.47 -16.36
N LEU A 107 4.84 -7.97 -15.85
CA LEU A 107 3.81 -8.79 -15.21
C LEU A 107 2.86 -9.45 -16.23
N SER A 108 2.72 -8.87 -17.42
CA SER A 108 1.78 -9.34 -18.44
C SER A 108 2.32 -10.51 -19.26
N SER A 109 1.46 -11.51 -19.45
CA SER A 109 1.68 -12.65 -20.35
C SER A 109 1.29 -12.38 -21.81
N LYS A 110 0.75 -11.18 -22.12
CA LYS A 110 0.39 -10.79 -23.49
C LYS A 110 1.66 -10.54 -24.33
N PRO A 111 1.63 -10.76 -25.65
CA PRO A 111 2.74 -10.38 -26.53
C PRO A 111 2.96 -8.86 -26.50
N SER A 112 4.18 -8.41 -26.76
CA SER A 112 4.52 -6.99 -26.90
C SER A 112 3.82 -6.33 -28.11
N ASP A 113 3.61 -5.01 -28.05
CA ASP A 113 3.07 -4.20 -29.17
C ASP A 113 4.12 -3.18 -29.62
N TYR A 114 4.26 -2.99 -30.94
CA TYR A 114 5.31 -2.19 -31.56
C TYR A 114 4.71 -1.28 -32.64
N ARG A 115 4.68 0.04 -32.37
CA ARG A 115 4.26 1.09 -33.30
C ARG A 115 5.43 2.06 -33.50
N SER A 116 5.33 2.96 -34.48
CA SER A 116 6.40 3.91 -34.83
C SER A 116 6.76 4.91 -33.72
N ASP A 117 5.81 5.17 -32.82
CA ASP A 117 5.79 6.18 -31.76
C ASP A 117 5.52 5.58 -30.36
N ARG A 118 5.15 4.30 -30.29
CA ARG A 118 4.77 3.62 -29.05
C ARG A 118 5.22 2.17 -29.03
N TRP A 119 6.03 1.84 -28.05
CA TRP A 119 6.50 0.48 -27.79
C TRP A 119 5.96 -0.01 -26.46
N VAL A 120 5.47 -1.25 -26.41
CA VAL A 120 4.99 -1.88 -25.17
C VAL A 120 5.65 -3.24 -25.03
N LEU A 121 6.69 -3.32 -24.20
CA LEU A 121 7.42 -4.55 -23.91
C LEU A 121 6.73 -5.29 -22.77
N ARG A 122 6.46 -6.59 -22.97
CA ARG A 122 5.70 -7.40 -22.01
C ARG A 122 6.42 -8.67 -21.59
N GLY A 123 6.14 -9.12 -20.36
CA GLY A 123 6.71 -10.35 -19.81
C GLY A 123 8.23 -10.36 -19.91
N HIS A 124 8.79 -11.44 -20.47
CA HIS A 124 10.24 -11.59 -20.68
C HIS A 124 10.88 -10.53 -21.61
N GLU A 125 10.09 -9.83 -22.44
CA GLU A 125 10.62 -8.79 -23.32
C GLU A 125 10.82 -7.44 -22.61
N ALA A 126 10.21 -7.25 -21.43
CA ALA A 126 10.47 -6.11 -20.54
C ALA A 126 11.80 -6.31 -19.77
N SER A 127 12.87 -6.55 -20.53
CA SER A 127 14.23 -6.83 -20.07
C SER A 127 15.13 -5.60 -20.14
N GLN A 128 16.24 -5.59 -19.40
CA GLN A 128 17.24 -4.50 -19.45
C GLN A 128 17.77 -4.35 -20.87
N GLN A 129 18.16 -5.45 -21.51
CA GLN A 129 18.76 -5.42 -22.85
C GLN A 129 17.82 -4.75 -23.86
N LYS A 130 16.56 -5.18 -23.94
CA LYS A 130 15.59 -4.57 -24.87
C LYS A 130 15.28 -3.13 -24.48
N THR A 131 15.08 -2.85 -23.19
CA THR A 131 14.85 -1.49 -22.69
C THR A 131 15.97 -0.54 -23.12
N TRP A 132 17.24 -0.94 -23.00
CA TRP A 132 18.38 -0.13 -23.42
C TRP A 132 18.46 0.05 -24.93
N THR A 133 18.20 -1.00 -25.72
CA THR A 133 18.12 -0.89 -27.19
C THR A 133 17.15 0.23 -27.59
N TYR A 134 15.91 0.19 -27.09
CA TYR A 134 14.90 1.20 -27.44
C TYR A 134 15.21 2.60 -26.92
N LEU A 135 15.76 2.73 -25.71
CA LEU A 135 16.09 4.04 -25.12
C LEU A 135 17.35 4.67 -25.70
N LEU A 136 18.25 3.89 -26.31
CA LEU A 136 19.45 4.41 -26.99
C LEU A 136 19.23 4.65 -28.49
N GLU A 137 18.34 3.90 -29.15
CA GLU A 137 18.01 4.09 -30.57
C GLU A 137 17.35 5.44 -30.86
N ALA A 138 16.59 6.00 -29.91
CA ALA A 138 16.01 7.32 -30.03
C ALA A 138 15.65 7.95 -28.68
N PRO A 139 15.62 9.29 -28.58
CA PRO A 139 15.02 9.99 -27.44
C PRO A 139 13.57 9.51 -27.21
N CYS A 140 13.28 9.10 -25.98
CA CYS A 140 11.95 8.71 -25.54
C CYS A 140 11.42 9.79 -24.59
N GLU A 141 10.26 10.38 -24.88
CA GLU A 141 9.72 11.41 -24.00
C GLU A 141 9.05 10.78 -22.77
N LEU A 142 8.28 9.70 -22.96
CA LEU A 142 7.50 9.06 -21.90
C LEU A 142 7.88 7.59 -21.69
N LEU A 143 8.44 7.29 -20.52
CA LEU A 143 8.55 5.93 -20.00
C LEU A 143 7.41 5.65 -19.04
N THR A 144 6.64 4.58 -19.25
CA THR A 144 5.67 4.08 -18.28
C THR A 144 6.02 2.67 -17.85
N ILE A 145 5.85 2.33 -16.58
CA ILE A 145 6.20 1.00 -16.04
C ILE A 145 5.02 0.47 -15.22
N ILE A 146 4.73 -0.83 -15.38
CA ILE A 146 3.76 -1.61 -14.60
C ILE A 146 4.54 -2.76 -13.97
N SER A 147 4.86 -2.66 -12.69
CA SER A 147 5.61 -3.74 -12.02
C SER A 147 5.51 -3.69 -10.51
N HIS A 148 5.84 -4.81 -9.88
CA HIS A 148 6.16 -4.82 -8.46
C HIS A 148 7.41 -3.96 -8.20
N GLY A 149 7.41 -3.28 -7.06
CA GLY A 149 8.49 -2.41 -6.66
C GLY A 149 8.49 -2.17 -5.16
N ARG A 150 9.45 -1.37 -4.73
CA ARG A 150 9.58 -0.78 -3.40
C ARG A 150 9.98 0.68 -3.59
N ASP A 151 9.93 1.43 -2.50
CA ASP A 151 10.46 2.78 -2.35
C ASP A 151 11.88 3.00 -2.91
N ASN A 152 12.72 1.96 -2.99
CA ASN A 152 14.07 2.06 -3.54
C ASN A 152 14.33 1.35 -4.89
N ASN A 153 13.34 0.66 -5.47
CA ASN A 153 13.55 -0.13 -6.69
C ASN A 153 12.26 -0.54 -7.41
N ILE A 154 12.35 -0.82 -8.70
CA ILE A 154 11.27 -1.44 -9.46
C ILE A 154 11.82 -2.60 -10.30
N TYR A 155 11.13 -3.74 -10.25
CA TYR A 155 11.61 -4.97 -10.89
C TYR A 155 11.30 -4.97 -12.38
N LEU A 156 12.23 -5.45 -13.19
CA LEU A 156 12.03 -5.81 -14.60
C LEU A 156 12.09 -7.34 -14.75
N ALA A 157 11.95 -7.83 -15.98
CA ALA A 157 11.94 -9.27 -16.26
C ALA A 157 13.25 -9.95 -15.79
N ASP A 158 14.39 -9.40 -16.19
CA ASP A 158 15.74 -9.92 -15.95
C ASP A 158 16.59 -9.06 -15.00
N SER A 159 16.12 -7.86 -14.65
CA SER A 159 16.90 -6.77 -14.04
C SER A 159 16.09 -6.00 -12.99
N THR A 160 16.69 -4.98 -12.37
CA THR A 160 16.03 -4.09 -11.39
C THR A 160 16.49 -2.66 -11.58
N ILE A 161 15.56 -1.72 -11.77
CA ILE A 161 15.87 -0.28 -11.74
C ILE A 161 16.04 0.16 -10.28
N CYS A 162 17.12 0.85 -9.98
CA CYS A 162 17.59 1.19 -8.64
C CYS A 162 17.59 2.71 -8.42
N GLY A 163 17.00 3.16 -7.32
CA GLY A 163 16.99 4.57 -6.92
C GLY A 163 18.28 5.09 -6.27
N ARG A 164 19.39 4.33 -6.28
CA ARG A 164 20.63 4.69 -5.57
C ARG A 164 21.24 5.97 -6.16
N ALA A 165 21.54 6.94 -5.29
CA ALA A 165 22.14 8.19 -5.69
C ALA A 165 23.58 8.01 -6.21
N GLN A 166 24.02 8.92 -7.08
CA GLN A 166 25.37 8.83 -7.68
C GLN A 166 26.48 9.09 -6.65
N HIS A 167 26.17 9.90 -5.65
CA HIS A 167 27.10 10.38 -4.63
C HIS A 167 27.15 9.53 -3.35
N VAL A 168 26.55 8.33 -3.35
CA VAL A 168 26.67 7.36 -2.23
C VAL A 168 28.09 6.77 -2.20
N GLN A 169 29.02 7.58 -1.72
CA GLN A 169 30.31 7.16 -1.16
C GLN A 169 30.06 6.79 0.30
N HIS A 170 30.65 5.71 0.83
CA HIS A 170 30.41 5.22 2.19
C HIS A 170 30.91 6.19 3.30
N PRO A 171 30.07 6.76 4.19
CA PRO A 171 30.57 7.68 5.23
C PRO A 171 29.81 7.66 6.59
N GLN A 172 30.49 7.21 7.64
CA GLN A 172 30.38 7.61 9.05
C GLN A 172 29.04 7.54 9.84
N ASN A 173 27.85 7.63 9.24
CA ASN A 173 26.59 7.68 10.01
C ASN A 173 25.84 6.33 9.94
N ARG A 174 25.80 5.60 11.06
CA ARG A 174 25.18 4.28 11.20
C ARG A 174 23.64 4.36 11.32
N ASP A 175 22.97 4.98 10.35
CA ASP A 175 21.51 4.92 10.28
C ASP A 175 21.03 3.48 10.03
N THR A 176 20.09 2.99 10.84
CA THR A 176 19.71 1.57 10.90
C THR A 176 18.91 1.07 9.70
N HIS A 177 18.58 1.93 8.73
CA HIS A 177 17.67 1.67 7.62
C HIS A 177 18.38 1.63 6.24
N LEU A 178 19.58 1.04 6.20
CA LEU A 178 20.45 1.02 5.04
C LEU A 178 20.54 -0.39 4.42
N PRO A 179 20.51 -0.53 3.08
CA PRO A 179 20.60 -1.84 2.43
C PRO A 179 22.05 -2.36 2.45
N ALA A 180 22.26 -3.68 2.41
CA ALA A 180 23.60 -4.31 2.38
C ALA A 180 24.67 -3.62 1.50
N CYS A 181 24.30 -3.09 0.32
CA CYS A 181 25.26 -2.40 -0.55
C CYS A 181 25.73 -1.02 -0.07
N TYR A 182 25.13 -0.47 1.00
CA TYR A 182 25.66 0.66 1.75
C TYR A 182 26.86 0.25 2.62
N PHE A 183 26.92 -1.00 3.10
CA PHE A 183 28.01 -1.51 3.95
C PHE A 183 29.16 -2.14 3.12
N GLY A 184 29.19 -1.87 1.81
CA GLY A 184 30.18 -2.43 0.88
C GLY A 184 29.90 -3.89 0.48
N HIS A 185 28.82 -4.49 0.94
CA HIS A 185 28.43 -5.86 0.60
C HIS A 185 27.74 -5.96 -0.77
N PRO A 186 27.67 -7.17 -1.39
CA PRO A 186 26.86 -7.40 -2.58
C PRO A 186 25.41 -6.94 -2.36
N CYS A 187 24.75 -6.48 -3.43
CA CYS A 187 23.37 -6.02 -3.31
C CYS A 187 22.45 -7.16 -2.81
N TYR A 188 21.44 -6.82 -2.03
CA TYR A 188 20.38 -7.77 -1.66
C TYR A 188 19.51 -8.18 -2.87
N LYS A 189 19.55 -7.37 -3.94
CA LYS A 189 18.90 -7.64 -5.23
C LYS A 189 19.71 -8.72 -5.96
N ASP A 190 19.03 -9.77 -6.39
CA ASP A 190 19.56 -10.94 -7.09
C ASP A 190 19.73 -10.73 -8.60
N LYS A 191 19.09 -9.69 -9.14
CA LYS A 191 19.15 -9.32 -10.56
C LYS A 191 20.14 -8.18 -10.86
N PRO A 192 20.70 -8.10 -12.08
CA PRO A 192 21.40 -6.93 -12.61
C PRO A 192 20.70 -5.61 -12.30
N LEU A 193 21.51 -4.58 -11.99
CA LEU A 193 21.02 -3.25 -11.65
C LEU A 193 21.09 -2.30 -12.86
N VAL A 194 20.05 -1.49 -12.99
CA VAL A 194 19.96 -0.32 -13.85
C VAL A 194 19.84 0.90 -12.93
N MET A 195 20.59 1.99 -13.11
CA MET A 195 20.36 3.18 -12.29
C MET A 195 19.22 4.02 -12.86
N ALA A 196 18.34 4.51 -11.98
CA ALA A 196 17.26 5.39 -12.38
C ALA A 196 17.75 6.70 -13.04
N ASN A 197 18.92 7.20 -12.62
CA ASN A 197 19.56 8.41 -13.17
C ASN A 197 20.26 8.21 -14.53
N GLU A 198 20.40 6.98 -15.02
CA GLU A 198 21.00 6.67 -16.33
C GLU A 198 19.96 6.64 -17.48
N LEU A 199 18.66 6.72 -17.16
CA LEU A 199 17.57 6.56 -18.12
C LEU A 199 17.35 7.85 -18.95
N PRO A 200 17.53 7.82 -20.29
CA PRO A 200 17.50 9.02 -21.14
C PRO A 200 16.07 9.41 -21.54
N VAL A 201 15.19 9.62 -20.55
CA VAL A 201 13.75 9.89 -20.76
C VAL A 201 13.32 11.20 -20.12
N GLY A 202 12.28 11.86 -20.66
CA GLY A 202 11.80 13.15 -20.15
C GLY A 202 10.84 13.04 -18.96
N VAL A 203 9.89 12.12 -19.06
CA VAL A 203 8.79 11.85 -18.13
C VAL A 203 8.75 10.36 -17.78
N VAL A 204 8.54 10.04 -16.51
CA VAL A 204 8.38 8.67 -16.03
C VAL A 204 7.04 8.50 -15.29
N PHE A 205 6.25 7.49 -15.66
CA PHE A 205 5.04 7.07 -14.94
C PHE A 205 5.24 5.69 -14.30
N LEU A 206 5.30 5.62 -12.97
CA LEU A 206 5.53 4.41 -12.19
C LEU A 206 4.23 3.88 -11.59
N ASN A 207 3.63 2.88 -12.23
CA ASN A 207 2.55 2.09 -11.67
C ASN A 207 3.14 0.93 -10.86
N SER A 208 3.59 1.26 -9.65
CA SER A 208 4.22 0.34 -8.69
C SER A 208 3.98 0.78 -7.25
N CYS A 209 4.08 -0.18 -6.32
CA CYS A 209 3.96 0.08 -4.90
C CYS A 209 5.08 0.99 -4.39
N PHE A 210 4.70 2.07 -3.71
CA PHE A 210 5.61 3.02 -3.05
C PHE A 210 6.67 3.68 -3.95
N GLY A 211 6.44 3.74 -5.28
CA GLY A 211 7.40 4.31 -6.24
C GLY A 211 7.83 5.76 -5.94
N LEU A 212 7.07 6.50 -5.14
CA LEU A 212 7.43 7.83 -4.62
C LEU A 212 7.59 7.82 -3.10
N LYS A 213 8.79 8.17 -2.62
CA LYS A 213 9.06 8.56 -1.23
C LYS A 213 10.04 9.74 -1.16
N THR A 214 9.74 10.69 -0.29
CA THR A 214 10.59 11.83 0.09
C THR A 214 11.06 11.65 1.54
N GLN A 215 10.11 11.35 2.43
CA GLN A 215 10.29 11.01 3.84
C GLN A 215 9.67 9.65 4.15
N ASP A 216 9.90 9.18 5.38
CA ASP A 216 9.29 7.98 5.94
C ASP A 216 9.37 6.78 4.97
N ALA A 217 10.49 6.68 4.27
CA ALA A 217 10.80 5.55 3.42
C ALA A 217 11.21 4.34 4.29
N THR A 218 11.15 3.15 3.71
CA THR A 218 11.80 1.99 4.32
C THR A 218 13.33 2.13 4.20
N PHE A 219 13.86 2.68 3.11
CA PHE A 219 15.30 2.92 2.96
C PHE A 219 15.66 4.40 3.08
N HIS A 220 16.91 4.72 3.44
CA HIS A 220 17.40 6.10 3.41
C HIS A 220 17.15 6.79 2.05
N GLY A 221 16.93 8.11 2.06
CA GLY A 221 16.51 8.89 0.88
C GLY A 221 17.46 8.82 -0.31
N ASP A 222 18.73 8.50 -0.07
CA ASP A 222 19.72 8.23 -1.13
C ASP A 222 19.35 7.04 -2.02
N TYR A 223 18.50 6.15 -1.53
CA TYR A 223 18.01 5.00 -2.29
C TYR A 223 16.62 5.21 -2.90
N ALA A 224 15.92 6.31 -2.58
CA ALA A 224 14.54 6.55 -3.02
C ALA A 224 14.41 6.61 -4.55
N LEU A 225 13.50 5.80 -5.10
CA LEU A 225 13.37 5.52 -6.54
C LEU A 225 13.08 6.78 -7.35
N ALA A 226 12.01 7.51 -7.01
CA ALA A 226 11.64 8.74 -7.70
C ALA A 226 12.75 9.82 -7.65
N LEU A 227 13.47 9.94 -6.52
CA LEU A 227 14.60 10.87 -6.39
C LEU A 227 15.80 10.44 -7.26
N GLY A 228 16.04 9.13 -7.36
CA GLY A 228 17.04 8.57 -8.27
C GLY A 228 16.76 8.85 -9.75
N PHE A 229 15.50 8.90 -10.17
CA PHE A 229 15.14 9.30 -11.54
C PHE A 229 15.49 10.77 -11.81
N ILE A 230 15.00 11.71 -10.98
CA ILE A 230 15.21 13.16 -11.21
C ILE A 230 16.64 13.65 -11.00
N GLU A 231 17.51 12.87 -10.35
CA GLU A 231 18.95 13.14 -10.26
C GLU A 231 19.66 12.95 -11.61
N GLY A 232 19.14 12.09 -12.49
CA GLY A 232 19.65 11.94 -13.85
C GLY A 232 19.41 13.19 -14.70
N SER A 233 20.26 13.45 -15.68
CA SER A 233 20.21 14.69 -16.48
C SER A 233 18.95 14.83 -17.33
N SER A 234 18.38 13.72 -17.80
CA SER A 234 17.25 13.70 -18.75
C SER A 234 15.87 13.82 -18.08
N VAL A 235 15.65 13.15 -16.95
CA VAL A 235 14.31 13.07 -16.34
C VAL A 235 13.96 14.36 -15.64
N THR A 236 12.82 14.93 -16.02
CA THR A 236 12.30 16.20 -15.49
C THR A 236 11.01 16.02 -14.70
N HIS A 237 10.28 14.93 -14.95
CA HIS A 237 9.02 14.62 -14.29
C HIS A 237 8.95 13.13 -13.90
N VAL A 238 8.48 12.85 -12.69
CA VAL A 238 8.18 11.48 -12.21
C VAL A 238 6.80 11.49 -11.58
N VAL A 239 5.90 10.68 -12.12
CA VAL A 239 4.57 10.45 -11.58
C VAL A 239 4.54 9.06 -10.98
N ALA A 240 4.24 8.96 -9.69
CA ALA A 240 4.33 7.72 -8.94
C ALA A 240 3.43 7.74 -7.69
N SER A 241 3.09 6.55 -7.19
CA SER A 241 2.32 6.42 -5.95
C SER A 241 3.24 6.33 -4.73
N ASP A 242 2.84 6.98 -3.65
CA ASP A 242 3.48 6.87 -2.34
C ASP A 242 2.85 5.77 -1.45
N SER A 243 1.91 4.99 -1.97
CA SER A 243 1.28 3.85 -1.28
C SER A 243 1.26 2.59 -2.18
N MET A 244 0.75 1.48 -1.66
CA MET A 244 0.73 0.18 -2.36
C MET A 244 -0.25 0.21 -3.54
N GLN A 245 0.16 -0.14 -4.76
CA GLN A 245 -0.69 -0.11 -5.98
C GLN A 245 -1.04 -1.51 -6.50
N PRO A 246 -2.26 -1.75 -7.04
CA PRO A 246 -2.63 -3.04 -7.64
C PRO A 246 -2.02 -3.25 -9.04
N GLY A 247 -1.40 -2.24 -9.65
CA GLY A 247 -0.71 -2.39 -10.94
C GLY A 247 -1.63 -2.46 -12.17
N HIS A 248 -2.85 -1.91 -12.10
CA HIS A 248 -3.79 -1.99 -13.23
C HIS A 248 -3.27 -1.25 -14.48
N PRO A 249 -3.16 -1.91 -15.66
CA PRO A 249 -2.53 -1.33 -16.85
C PRO A 249 -3.27 -0.12 -17.43
N TRP A 250 -4.57 0.02 -17.13
CA TRP A 250 -5.39 1.15 -17.60
C TRP A 250 -4.89 2.51 -17.12
N TYR A 251 -4.20 2.59 -15.97
CA TYR A 251 -3.60 3.84 -15.52
C TYR A 251 -2.49 4.30 -16.48
N ASN A 252 -1.61 3.40 -16.91
CA ASN A 252 -0.54 3.69 -17.87
C ASN A 252 -1.11 4.04 -19.25
N GLU A 253 -2.17 3.35 -19.68
CA GLU A 253 -2.82 3.62 -20.95
C GLU A 253 -3.48 5.02 -20.96
N LEU A 254 -4.30 5.32 -19.95
CA LEU A 254 -4.96 6.62 -19.79
C LEU A 254 -3.94 7.77 -19.64
N PHE A 255 -2.92 7.58 -18.78
CA PHE A 255 -1.84 8.55 -18.61
C PHE A 255 -1.15 8.85 -19.95
N SER A 256 -0.75 7.80 -20.67
CA SER A 256 -0.05 7.95 -21.95
C SER A 256 -0.90 8.69 -22.97
N ARG A 257 -2.20 8.38 -23.06
CA ARG A 257 -3.11 9.02 -24.03
C ARG A 257 -3.34 10.50 -23.76
N LEU A 258 -3.69 10.87 -22.53
CA LEU A 258 -3.92 12.29 -22.20
C LEU A 258 -2.63 13.11 -22.36
N PHE A 259 -1.47 12.53 -22.03
CA PHE A 259 -0.18 13.20 -22.22
C PHE A 259 0.23 13.33 -23.70
N GLU A 260 -0.02 12.28 -24.52
CA GLU A 260 0.15 12.27 -25.98
C GLU A 260 -0.74 13.31 -26.69
N GLU A 261 -1.97 13.50 -26.19
CA GLU A 261 -2.91 14.56 -26.60
C GLU A 261 -2.49 15.98 -26.17
N GLY A 262 -1.41 16.12 -25.40
CA GLY A 262 -0.88 17.42 -25.00
C GLY A 262 -1.59 18.06 -23.80
N TRP A 263 -2.23 17.26 -22.94
CA TRP A 263 -2.73 17.76 -21.66
C TRP A 263 -1.57 18.09 -20.70
N PRO A 264 -1.69 19.13 -19.85
CA PRO A 264 -0.73 19.39 -18.77
C PRO A 264 -0.62 18.19 -17.83
N ILE A 265 0.61 17.78 -17.49
CA ILE A 265 0.89 16.55 -16.75
C ILE A 265 0.23 16.51 -15.36
N GLY A 266 0.11 17.65 -14.67
CA GLY A 266 -0.63 17.75 -13.41
C GLY A 266 -2.12 17.43 -13.59
N ARG A 267 -2.70 17.83 -14.72
CA ARG A 267 -4.08 17.48 -15.08
C ARG A 267 -4.23 16.02 -15.48
N VAL A 268 -3.25 15.45 -16.21
CA VAL A 268 -3.21 14.02 -16.50
C VAL A 268 -3.26 13.21 -15.20
N VAL A 269 -2.45 13.59 -14.19
CA VAL A 269 -2.44 12.96 -12.86
C VAL A 269 -3.80 13.10 -12.16
N ALA A 270 -4.41 14.28 -12.17
CA ALA A 270 -5.73 14.50 -11.60
C ALA A 270 -6.82 13.64 -12.28
N GLU A 271 -6.82 13.51 -13.61
CA GLU A 271 -7.80 12.66 -14.33
C GLU A 271 -7.56 11.17 -14.10
N VAL A 272 -6.31 10.69 -14.02
CA VAL A 272 -6.00 9.29 -13.66
C VAL A 272 -6.47 8.96 -12.25
N ASN A 273 -6.21 9.85 -11.28
CA ASN A 273 -6.71 9.72 -9.91
C ASN A 273 -8.25 9.75 -9.85
N ALA A 274 -8.89 10.68 -10.57
CA ALA A 274 -10.34 10.77 -10.68
C ALA A 274 -10.96 9.57 -11.41
N PHE A 275 -10.26 8.96 -12.37
CA PHE A 275 -10.67 7.71 -13.02
C PHE A 275 -10.61 6.55 -12.02
N SER A 276 -9.52 6.42 -11.25
CA SER A 276 -9.40 5.41 -10.19
C SER A 276 -10.54 5.54 -9.17
N ALA A 277 -10.78 6.74 -8.64
CA ALA A 277 -11.82 7.01 -7.64
C ALA A 277 -13.25 6.82 -8.20
N ARG A 278 -13.52 7.24 -9.45
CA ARG A 278 -14.83 7.03 -10.11
C ARG A 278 -15.17 5.56 -10.28
N ASN A 279 -14.20 4.77 -10.73
CA ASN A 279 -14.36 3.34 -10.99
C ASN A 279 -14.05 2.47 -9.78
N ARG A 280 -13.73 3.09 -8.63
CA ARG A 280 -13.40 2.45 -7.34
C ARG A 280 -12.21 1.47 -7.40
N LEU A 281 -11.40 1.55 -8.46
CA LEU A 281 -10.34 0.59 -8.77
C LEU A 281 -9.25 0.57 -7.72
N ASP A 282 -8.94 1.72 -7.11
CA ASP A 282 -7.96 1.76 -6.04
C ASP A 282 -8.13 2.92 -5.04
N ILE A 283 -7.51 2.71 -3.87
CA ILE A 283 -7.37 3.62 -2.73
C ILE A 283 -6.12 4.50 -2.90
N SER A 284 -5.08 3.97 -3.55
CA SER A 284 -3.80 4.61 -3.72
C SER A 284 -3.79 5.45 -4.99
N ARG A 285 -3.13 6.60 -4.91
CA ARG A 285 -3.17 7.63 -5.95
C ARG A 285 -1.76 8.03 -6.35
N PHE A 286 -1.66 8.63 -7.53
CA PHE A 286 -0.40 9.12 -8.09
C PHE A 286 -0.18 10.58 -7.68
N ASN A 287 1.07 10.93 -7.40
CA ASN A 287 1.52 12.30 -7.18
C ASN A 287 2.63 12.60 -8.20
N LEU A 288 2.89 13.89 -8.46
CA LEU A 288 3.82 14.37 -9.48
C LEU A 288 5.05 15.03 -8.84
N LEU A 289 6.25 14.53 -9.14
CA LEU A 289 7.48 15.33 -9.08
C LEU A 289 7.70 16.01 -10.44
N GLY A 290 7.97 17.32 -10.44
CA GLY A 290 8.03 18.15 -11.66
C GLY A 290 6.96 19.24 -11.69
N ASP A 291 6.97 20.08 -12.73
CA ASP A 291 5.99 21.16 -12.91
C ASP A 291 4.67 20.62 -13.51
N PRO A 292 3.52 20.80 -12.85
CA PRO A 292 2.21 20.33 -13.34
C PRO A 292 1.78 20.92 -14.70
N ARG A 293 2.37 22.03 -15.14
CA ARG A 293 2.06 22.71 -16.41
C ARG A 293 2.70 22.05 -17.63
N TYR A 294 3.68 21.18 -17.45
CA TYR A 294 4.37 20.58 -18.59
C TYR A 294 3.42 19.75 -19.44
N CYS A 295 3.32 20.06 -20.73
CA CYS A 295 2.55 19.31 -21.70
C CYS A 295 3.39 19.03 -22.95
N TRP A 296 3.09 17.92 -23.62
CA TRP A 296 3.68 17.62 -24.91
C TRP A 296 2.91 18.33 -26.03
N ILE A 297 3.47 19.43 -26.55
CA ILE A 297 2.84 20.17 -27.65
C ILE A 297 3.20 19.53 -29.00
N LEU A 298 2.24 18.86 -29.62
CA LEU A 298 2.33 18.47 -31.03
C LEU A 298 2.51 19.71 -31.92
N SER A 299 3.55 19.69 -32.76
CA SER A 299 3.83 20.76 -33.71
C SER A 299 2.74 20.83 -34.80
N GLY A 300 1.69 21.61 -34.56
CA GLY A 300 0.61 21.87 -35.51
C GLY A 300 -0.82 21.86 -34.94
N ALA A 301 -1.02 21.50 -33.67
CA ALA A 301 -2.35 21.52 -33.06
C ALA A 301 -2.85 22.98 -32.88
N PRO A 302 -4.06 23.34 -33.34
CA PRO A 302 -4.63 24.67 -33.11
C PRO A 302 -5.00 24.84 -31.63
N THR A 303 -4.50 25.91 -31.02
CA THR A 303 -4.75 26.26 -29.63
C THR A 303 -6.09 26.99 -29.48
N GLU A 304 -7.23 26.28 -29.43
CA GLU A 304 -8.47 26.87 -28.90
C GLU A 304 -9.56 25.87 -28.48
N SER A 305 -10.41 26.32 -27.55
CA SER A 305 -11.52 25.61 -26.87
C SER A 305 -11.19 24.28 -26.16
N ASN A 306 -10.91 24.38 -24.85
CA ASN A 306 -11.11 23.28 -23.91
C ASN A 306 -12.58 22.80 -23.97
N PRO A 307 -12.87 21.48 -24.06
CA PRO A 307 -14.26 21.00 -24.04
C PRO A 307 -14.93 21.30 -22.70
N SER A 308 -16.14 21.86 -22.75
CA SER A 308 -16.92 22.22 -21.58
C SER A 308 -17.33 20.96 -20.80
N ARG A 309 -16.89 20.87 -19.53
CA ARG A 309 -17.39 19.88 -18.58
C ARG A 309 -18.80 20.28 -18.13
N ASP A 310 -19.81 19.52 -18.52
CA ASP A 310 -21.01 19.35 -17.69
C ASP A 310 -21.71 18.01 -17.95
N GLU A 311 -22.66 17.68 -17.08
CA GLU A 311 -23.55 16.50 -17.10
C GLU A 311 -22.92 15.12 -16.91
N SER A 312 -22.85 14.68 -15.64
CA SER A 312 -23.40 13.37 -15.19
C SER A 312 -23.02 13.06 -13.74
N ARG A 313 -23.91 13.35 -12.77
CA ARG A 313 -23.88 12.74 -11.41
C ARG A 313 -25.08 13.09 -10.53
N SER A 314 -26.05 12.17 -10.41
CA SER A 314 -26.91 12.03 -9.22
C SER A 314 -27.70 10.71 -9.23
N ILE A 315 -27.41 9.80 -8.29
CA ILE A 315 -28.37 8.82 -7.77
C ILE A 315 -28.11 8.70 -6.26
N ILE A 316 -29.18 8.76 -5.47
CA ILE A 316 -29.19 8.66 -4.01
C ILE A 316 -29.64 7.24 -3.62
N LEU A 317 -29.05 6.67 -2.57
CA LEU A 317 -29.55 5.48 -1.88
C LEU A 317 -29.97 5.87 -0.46
N ASN A 318 -31.16 5.44 -0.04
CA ASN A 318 -31.69 5.62 1.31
C ASN A 318 -31.76 4.26 2.03
N ASP A 319 -31.31 4.23 3.29
CA ASP A 319 -31.39 3.05 4.14
C ASP A 319 -32.78 2.86 4.77
N VAL A 320 -33.10 1.60 5.08
CA VAL A 320 -34.27 1.21 5.90
C VAL A 320 -33.77 0.55 7.18
N THR A 321 -34.18 1.06 8.33
CA THR A 321 -33.96 0.41 9.63
C THR A 321 -35.28 0.23 10.37
N ASN A 322 -35.61 -1.01 10.72
CA ASN A 322 -36.71 -1.34 11.63
C ASN A 322 -36.16 -1.64 13.02
N SER A 323 -36.79 -1.07 14.04
CA SER A 323 -36.54 -1.39 15.45
C SER A 323 -37.63 -2.32 15.99
N SER A 324 -37.24 -3.32 16.77
CA SER A 324 -38.14 -4.04 17.67
C SER A 324 -37.44 -4.23 19.02
N SER A 325 -38.16 -3.94 20.10
CA SER A 325 -37.68 -4.08 21.47
C SER A 325 -37.97 -5.48 22.01
N GLN A 326 -37.04 -6.03 22.79
CA GLN A 326 -37.23 -7.26 23.55
C GLN A 326 -37.41 -6.96 25.04
N THR A 327 -38.32 -7.70 25.67
CA THR A 327 -38.46 -7.80 27.13
C THR A 327 -37.57 -8.93 27.66
N SER A 328 -36.94 -8.71 28.82
CA SER A 328 -35.99 -9.64 29.43
C SER A 328 -36.64 -10.64 30.39
N CYS A 329 -36.16 -11.88 30.37
CA CYS A 329 -36.27 -12.85 31.46
C CYS A 329 -34.95 -13.62 31.61
N ASP A 330 -34.75 -14.32 32.74
CA ASP A 330 -33.44 -14.85 33.16
C ASP A 330 -32.98 -16.13 32.41
N THR A 331 -32.75 -16.01 31.10
CA THR A 331 -32.13 -17.04 30.23
C THR A 331 -30.66 -16.76 29.88
N ALA A 332 -30.07 -15.74 30.51
CA ALA A 332 -28.89 -15.02 30.02
C ALA A 332 -27.67 -15.86 29.60
N ASN A 333 -27.34 -16.94 30.33
CA ASN A 333 -26.14 -17.72 30.06
C ASN A 333 -26.22 -18.51 28.73
N PHE A 334 -27.29 -19.27 28.49
CA PHE A 334 -27.42 -20.07 27.26
C PHE A 334 -27.58 -19.20 26.01
N GLU A 335 -28.30 -18.10 26.15
CA GLU A 335 -28.50 -17.16 25.05
C GLU A 335 -27.19 -16.49 24.65
N SER A 336 -26.35 -16.09 25.61
CA SER A 336 -25.02 -15.53 25.32
C SER A 336 -24.08 -16.53 24.62
N GLU A 337 -24.05 -17.81 25.03
CA GLU A 337 -23.26 -18.85 24.35
C GLU A 337 -23.75 -19.11 22.92
N ALA A 338 -25.07 -19.18 22.71
CA ALA A 338 -25.67 -19.40 21.39
C ALA A 338 -25.43 -18.21 20.44
N VAL A 339 -25.54 -16.97 20.95
CA VAL A 339 -25.24 -15.74 20.20
C VAL A 339 -23.75 -15.65 19.84
N ALA A 340 -22.85 -15.96 20.78
CA ALA A 340 -21.41 -15.99 20.53
C ALA A 340 -21.06 -17.03 19.45
N LEU A 341 -21.62 -18.23 19.52
CA LEU A 341 -21.46 -19.28 18.51
C LEU A 341 -22.00 -18.85 17.14
N GLY A 342 -23.18 -18.24 17.09
CA GLY A 342 -23.76 -17.70 15.85
C GLY A 342 -22.87 -16.62 15.21
N ARG A 343 -22.22 -15.78 16.02
CA ARG A 343 -21.22 -14.80 15.53
C ARG A 343 -19.98 -15.50 14.95
N ARG A 344 -19.42 -16.52 15.62
CA ARG A 344 -18.26 -17.27 15.12
C ARG A 344 -18.51 -17.89 13.74
N ILE A 345 -19.69 -18.50 13.58
CA ILE A 345 -20.06 -19.16 12.32
C ILE A 345 -20.24 -18.13 11.20
N ARG A 346 -20.84 -16.96 11.49
CA ARG A 346 -20.93 -15.85 10.52
C ARG A 346 -19.55 -15.32 10.11
N ALA A 347 -18.62 -15.17 11.07
CA ALA A 347 -17.25 -14.76 10.77
C ALA A 347 -16.53 -15.77 9.85
N LEU A 348 -16.66 -17.07 10.13
CA LEU A 348 -16.14 -18.13 9.27
C LEU A 348 -16.75 -18.15 7.86
N GLN A 349 -18.04 -17.81 7.73
CA GLN A 349 -18.71 -17.66 6.44
C GLN A 349 -18.20 -16.47 5.62
N GLY A 350 -17.57 -15.46 6.25
CA GLY A 350 -16.93 -14.34 5.55
C GLY A 350 -15.51 -14.63 5.05
N ILE A 351 -14.83 -15.68 5.54
CA ILE A 351 -13.46 -16.02 5.13
C ILE A 351 -13.33 -16.32 3.61
N PRO A 352 -14.27 -17.02 2.93
CA PRO A 352 -14.22 -17.21 1.47
C PRO A 352 -14.15 -15.91 0.66
N ASN A 353 -14.75 -14.82 1.13
CA ASN A 353 -14.72 -13.51 0.45
C ASN A 353 -13.31 -12.89 0.47
N LEU A 354 -12.43 -13.32 1.38
CA LEU A 354 -11.00 -12.98 1.41
C LEU A 354 -10.19 -13.73 0.32
N ARG A 355 -10.87 -14.53 -0.53
CA ARG A 355 -10.32 -15.35 -1.61
C ARG A 355 -9.19 -16.28 -1.16
N LEU A 356 -9.21 -16.72 0.10
CA LEU A 356 -8.27 -17.70 0.61
C LEU A 356 -8.63 -19.08 0.06
N ALA A 357 -7.78 -19.63 -0.81
CA ALA A 357 -7.94 -20.96 -1.38
C ALA A 357 -7.54 -22.06 -0.38
N ILE A 358 -8.24 -22.12 0.76
CA ILE A 358 -7.97 -23.07 1.85
C ILE A 358 -8.58 -24.43 1.46
N PRO A 359 -7.77 -25.51 1.35
CA PRO A 359 -8.26 -26.83 1.01
C PRO A 359 -9.37 -27.30 1.96
N GLU A 360 -10.36 -28.02 1.46
CA GLU A 360 -11.52 -28.57 2.20
C GLU A 360 -12.45 -27.57 2.91
N MET A 361 -12.03 -26.32 3.15
CA MET A 361 -12.80 -25.34 3.93
C MET A 361 -14.23 -25.13 3.42
N PRO A 362 -14.52 -25.01 2.11
CA PRO A 362 -15.89 -24.86 1.62
C PRO A 362 -16.81 -26.01 2.05
N GLY A 363 -16.34 -27.26 1.98
CA GLY A 363 -17.12 -28.42 2.40
C GLY A 363 -17.37 -28.44 3.92
N ARG A 364 -16.35 -28.09 4.70
CA ARG A 364 -16.44 -27.98 6.17
C ARG A 364 -17.38 -26.84 6.62
N LEU A 365 -17.40 -25.71 5.91
CA LEU A 365 -18.32 -24.60 6.17
C LEU A 365 -19.79 -24.99 5.89
N VAL A 366 -20.05 -25.68 4.78
CA VAL A 366 -21.40 -26.17 4.43
C VAL A 366 -21.93 -27.16 5.50
N ASP A 367 -21.07 -28.06 5.98
CA ASP A 367 -21.42 -28.98 7.06
C ASP A 367 -21.64 -28.26 8.40
N LEU A 368 -20.77 -27.31 8.76
CA LEU A 368 -20.93 -26.48 9.96
C LEU A 368 -22.25 -25.69 9.94
N GLN A 369 -22.58 -25.07 8.81
CA GLN A 369 -23.84 -24.34 8.62
C GLN A 369 -25.06 -25.26 8.74
N ARG A 370 -25.01 -26.47 8.17
CA ARG A 370 -26.08 -27.48 8.30
C ARG A 370 -26.28 -27.89 9.76
N ARG A 371 -25.20 -28.18 10.48
CA ARG A 371 -25.26 -28.56 11.90
C ARG A 371 -25.73 -27.40 12.79
N PHE A 372 -25.37 -26.17 12.47
CA PHE A 372 -25.84 -24.97 13.17
C PHE A 372 -27.33 -24.67 12.92
N HIS A 373 -27.81 -24.87 11.69
CA HIS A 373 -29.24 -24.76 11.39
C HIS A 373 -30.05 -25.75 12.23
N HIS A 374 -29.66 -27.03 12.26
CA HIS A 374 -30.32 -28.03 13.09
C HIS A 374 -30.22 -27.74 14.60
N PHE A 375 -29.08 -27.22 15.07
CA PHE A 375 -28.96 -26.70 16.44
C PHE A 375 -29.96 -25.58 16.72
N SER A 376 -30.12 -24.63 15.78
CA SER A 376 -31.03 -23.49 15.92
C SER A 376 -32.50 -23.91 15.98
N GLU A 377 -32.89 -24.91 15.18
CA GLU A 377 -34.22 -25.53 15.25
C GLU A 377 -34.48 -26.19 16.62
N ASN A 378 -33.52 -27.00 17.10
CA ASN A 378 -33.62 -27.69 18.38
C ASN A 378 -33.62 -26.71 19.58
N TYR A 379 -32.80 -25.65 19.51
CA TYR A 379 -32.78 -24.59 20.51
C TYR A 379 -34.13 -23.84 20.53
N ARG A 380 -34.66 -23.46 19.37
CA ARG A 380 -36.00 -22.86 19.28
C ARG A 380 -37.08 -23.79 19.82
N ALA A 381 -37.00 -25.10 19.56
CA ALA A 381 -37.94 -26.08 20.11
C ALA A 381 -37.84 -26.21 21.64
N SER A 382 -36.64 -26.03 22.24
CA SER A 382 -36.44 -26.06 23.69
C SER A 382 -37.08 -24.89 24.44
N LEU A 383 -37.35 -23.76 23.77
CA LEU A 383 -38.08 -22.64 24.37
C LEU A 383 -39.56 -22.95 24.63
N TYR A 384 -40.07 -24.06 24.08
CA TYR A 384 -41.48 -24.47 24.16
C TYR A 384 -41.71 -25.89 24.71
N ARG A 385 -40.64 -26.62 25.05
CA ARG A 385 -40.68 -28.02 25.52
C ARG A 385 -39.55 -28.28 26.52
N GLU A 386 -39.75 -29.19 27.47
CA GLU A 386 -38.65 -29.74 28.28
C GLU A 386 -37.65 -30.50 27.39
N VAL A 387 -36.67 -29.78 26.87
CA VAL A 387 -35.49 -30.35 26.23
C VAL A 387 -34.38 -30.44 27.26
N LYS A 388 -33.65 -31.55 27.27
CA LYS A 388 -32.52 -31.74 28.18
C LYS A 388 -31.42 -30.75 27.84
N GLU A 389 -31.21 -29.78 28.73
CA GLU A 389 -30.16 -28.75 28.71
C GLU A 389 -28.80 -29.30 28.26
N ALA A 390 -28.39 -30.46 28.80
CA ALA A 390 -27.17 -31.16 28.43
C ALA A 390 -27.01 -31.46 26.92
N SER A 391 -28.10 -31.61 26.16
CA SER A 391 -28.09 -31.82 24.71
C SER A 391 -27.72 -30.54 23.95
N ILE A 392 -28.24 -29.40 24.41
CA ILE A 392 -27.93 -28.06 23.88
C ILE A 392 -26.47 -27.73 24.18
N THR A 393 -26.05 -27.87 25.44
CA THR A 393 -24.65 -27.70 25.86
C THR A 393 -23.68 -28.57 25.06
N LYS A 394 -24.03 -29.84 24.81
CA LYS A 394 -23.23 -30.75 23.97
C LYS A 394 -23.13 -30.25 22.54
N SER A 395 -24.23 -29.77 21.97
CA SER A 395 -24.29 -29.23 20.60
C SER A 395 -23.43 -27.97 20.46
N ILE A 396 -23.54 -27.03 21.41
CA ILE A 396 -22.71 -25.82 21.48
C ILE A 396 -21.23 -26.22 21.52
N ARG A 397 -20.82 -27.10 22.45
CA ARG A 397 -19.42 -27.58 22.56
C ARG A 397 -18.92 -28.24 21.26
N THR A 398 -19.75 -29.04 20.59
CA THR A 398 -19.38 -29.69 19.32
C THR A 398 -19.22 -28.70 18.17
N LEU A 399 -20.09 -27.68 18.08
CA LEU A 399 -20.01 -26.63 17.06
C LEU A 399 -18.85 -25.67 17.34
N THR A 400 -18.63 -25.26 18.59
CA THR A 400 -17.47 -24.48 19.06
C THR A 400 -16.17 -25.17 18.68
N LYS A 401 -16.02 -26.47 19.00
CA LYS A 401 -14.83 -27.26 18.59
C LYS A 401 -14.66 -27.33 17.07
N SER A 402 -15.75 -27.33 16.30
CA SER A 402 -15.69 -27.31 14.84
C SER A 402 -15.22 -25.95 14.31
N CYS A 403 -15.61 -24.85 14.96
CA CYS A 403 -15.07 -23.52 14.68
C CYS A 403 -13.58 -23.44 15.04
N ASP A 404 -13.16 -23.97 16.20
CA ASP A 404 -11.76 -23.97 16.63
C ASP A 404 -10.82 -24.68 15.63
N ILE A 405 -11.30 -25.77 15.02
CA ILE A 405 -10.56 -26.51 13.98
C ILE A 405 -10.43 -25.68 12.70
N LEU A 406 -11.46 -24.92 12.33
CA LEU A 406 -11.42 -24.04 11.15
C LEU A 406 -10.55 -22.81 11.39
N ASP A 407 -10.62 -22.19 12.57
CA ASP A 407 -9.74 -21.09 12.97
C ASP A 407 -8.26 -21.51 12.86
N GLN A 408 -7.94 -22.72 13.34
CA GLN A 408 -6.61 -23.30 13.23
C GLN A 408 -6.19 -23.52 11.77
N GLN A 409 -7.07 -24.09 10.95
CA GLN A 409 -6.83 -24.35 9.53
C GLN A 409 -6.62 -23.07 8.71
N VAL A 410 -7.35 -21.99 9.01
CA VAL A 410 -7.14 -20.66 8.41
C VAL A 410 -5.76 -20.12 8.77
N LEU A 411 -5.39 -20.15 10.05
CA LEU A 411 -4.10 -19.65 10.54
C LEU A 411 -2.90 -20.41 9.96
N ASP A 412 -2.97 -21.73 9.91
CA ASP A 412 -1.86 -22.54 9.38
C ASP A 412 -1.69 -22.36 7.87
N TYR A 413 -2.79 -22.19 7.11
CA TYR A 413 -2.73 -21.81 5.69
C TYR A 413 -2.05 -20.45 5.47
N LEU A 414 -2.43 -19.44 6.26
CA LEU A 414 -1.87 -18.08 6.17
C LEU A 414 -0.38 -18.05 6.54
N ALA A 415 0.01 -18.78 7.59
CA ALA A 415 1.39 -18.92 8.04
C ALA A 415 2.24 -19.68 7.01
N ASP A 416 1.77 -20.80 6.45
CA ASP A 416 2.49 -21.55 5.41
C ASP A 416 2.68 -20.72 4.12
N LYS A 417 1.61 -20.10 3.62
CA LYS A 417 1.64 -19.24 2.42
C LYS A 417 2.62 -18.08 2.58
N THR A 418 2.70 -17.48 3.78
CA THR A 418 3.65 -16.41 4.12
C THR A 418 5.08 -16.90 4.34
N ASN A 419 5.28 -18.06 4.95
CA ASN A 419 6.62 -18.60 5.15
C ASN A 419 7.24 -19.10 3.83
N ARG A 420 6.45 -19.50 2.83
CA ARG A 420 6.94 -19.91 1.50
C ARG A 420 7.09 -18.74 0.51
N HIS A 421 6.15 -17.80 0.51
CA HIS A 421 6.02 -16.73 -0.50
C HIS A 421 5.94 -15.34 0.17
N ASN A 422 5.80 -14.26 -0.60
CA ASN A 422 5.65 -12.92 0.00
C ASN A 422 4.22 -12.60 0.49
N PHE A 423 3.35 -13.61 0.67
CA PHE A 423 1.87 -13.51 0.54
C PHE A 423 1.38 -12.35 -0.37
N HIS A 424 0.68 -11.26 0.02
CA HIS A 424 0.18 -10.69 1.29
C HIS A 424 -1.36 -10.84 1.48
N LEU A 425 -1.92 -10.67 2.69
CA LEU A 425 -3.37 -10.90 2.93
C LEU A 425 -4.26 -9.95 2.14
N VAL A 426 -4.03 -8.64 2.26
CA VAL A 426 -4.86 -7.59 1.64
C VAL A 426 -4.84 -7.66 0.10
N GLU A 427 -3.70 -8.03 -0.49
CA GLU A 427 -3.56 -8.19 -1.96
C GLU A 427 -4.53 -9.25 -2.51
N ASN A 428 -4.89 -10.23 -1.68
CA ASN A 428 -5.67 -11.40 -2.09
C ASN A 428 -7.17 -11.07 -2.32
N TYR A 429 -7.69 -9.96 -1.78
CA TYR A 429 -9.09 -9.52 -1.96
C TYR A 429 -9.26 -8.05 -2.40
N ARG A 430 -8.22 -7.21 -2.33
CA ARG A 430 -8.30 -5.75 -2.59
C ARG A 430 -8.98 -5.40 -3.92
N GLU A 431 -8.66 -6.12 -5.00
CA GLU A 431 -9.23 -5.90 -6.34
C GLU A 431 -10.77 -6.01 -6.41
N GLN A 432 -11.39 -6.65 -5.41
CA GLN A 432 -12.83 -6.86 -5.34
C GLN A 432 -13.50 -5.99 -4.26
N THR A 433 -12.75 -5.03 -3.74
CA THR A 433 -13.22 -4.09 -2.73
C THR A 433 -13.10 -2.64 -3.19
N TRP A 434 -13.85 -1.78 -2.52
CA TRP A 434 -13.80 -0.33 -2.69
C TRP A 434 -13.79 0.37 -1.32
N VAL A 435 -13.25 1.59 -1.26
CA VAL A 435 -13.23 2.39 -0.03
C VAL A 435 -14.59 3.07 0.19
N GLY A 436 -15.28 2.64 1.24
CA GLY A 436 -16.51 3.27 1.71
C GLY A 436 -16.27 4.56 2.50
N SER A 437 -15.22 4.60 3.31
CA SER A 437 -14.79 5.81 4.02
C SER A 437 -13.31 5.76 4.39
N GLU A 438 -12.75 6.94 4.67
CA GLU A 438 -11.34 7.17 4.96
C GLU A 438 -11.21 8.17 6.12
N SER A 439 -10.20 7.98 6.98
CA SER A 439 -9.86 8.91 8.06
C SER A 439 -8.36 8.92 8.36
N GLU A 440 -7.81 10.06 8.80
CA GLU A 440 -6.43 10.13 9.27
C GLU A 440 -6.28 9.38 10.61
N THR A 441 -5.13 8.74 10.81
CA THR A 441 -4.78 8.03 12.05
C THR A 441 -3.25 7.97 12.25
N SER A 442 -2.79 7.29 13.29
CA SER A 442 -1.37 7.01 13.53
C SER A 442 -1.06 5.54 13.27
N CYS A 443 0.12 5.28 12.71
CA CYS A 443 0.61 3.93 12.45
C CYS A 443 0.94 3.21 13.77
N PRO A 444 0.31 2.05 14.09
CA PRO A 444 0.64 1.23 15.27
C PRO A 444 1.98 0.48 15.15
N GLY A 445 2.77 0.77 14.12
CA GLY A 445 4.15 0.30 13.93
C GLY A 445 5.18 1.38 14.26
N CYS A 446 5.20 2.47 13.48
CA CYS A 446 6.19 3.54 13.61
C CYS A 446 5.70 4.81 14.33
N GLY A 447 4.41 4.89 14.71
CA GLY A 447 3.81 6.10 15.30
C GLY A 447 3.51 7.23 14.31
N GLY A 448 4.10 7.21 13.10
CA GLY A 448 3.90 8.20 12.05
C GLY A 448 2.48 8.28 11.51
N TRP A 449 2.21 9.29 10.67
CA TRP A 449 0.91 9.52 10.05
C TRP A 449 0.48 8.33 9.16
N ALA A 450 -0.82 8.01 9.16
CA ALA A 450 -1.40 6.91 8.40
C ALA A 450 -2.86 7.21 8.01
N LEU A 451 -3.40 6.42 7.08
CA LEU A 451 -4.82 6.45 6.70
C LEU A 451 -5.52 5.17 7.16
N ALA A 452 -6.68 5.32 7.78
CA ALA A 452 -7.59 4.23 8.07
C ALA A 452 -8.70 4.17 7.01
N TYR A 453 -8.88 3.02 6.37
CA TYR A 453 -9.89 2.80 5.34
C TYR A 453 -10.95 1.82 5.83
N MET A 454 -12.23 2.11 5.57
CA MET A 454 -13.29 1.11 5.61
C MET A 454 -13.51 0.57 4.20
N VAL A 455 -13.13 -0.67 3.95
CA VAL A 455 -13.31 -1.33 2.65
C VAL A 455 -14.57 -2.19 2.63
N ARG A 456 -15.24 -2.22 1.47
CA ARG A 456 -16.50 -2.94 1.21
C ARG A 456 -16.34 -3.77 -0.05
N GLU A 457 -17.00 -4.92 -0.14
CA GLU A 457 -17.06 -5.69 -1.39
C GLU A 457 -17.92 -4.96 -2.44
N TYR A 458 -17.74 -5.26 -3.73
CA TYR A 458 -18.60 -4.68 -4.78
C TYR A 458 -20.06 -5.17 -4.75
N PHE A 459 -20.27 -6.41 -4.29
CA PHE A 459 -21.57 -7.10 -4.39
C PHE A 459 -22.23 -7.42 -3.05
N ASP A 460 -21.54 -7.22 -1.92
CA ASP A 460 -22.12 -7.28 -0.57
C ASP A 460 -22.10 -5.87 0.05
N MET A 461 -23.24 -5.46 0.62
CA MET A 461 -23.41 -4.15 1.24
C MET A 461 -22.84 -4.08 2.67
N ASN A 462 -22.54 -5.23 3.30
CA ASN A 462 -21.93 -5.26 4.62
C ASN A 462 -20.51 -4.66 4.61
N PRO A 463 -20.10 -3.91 5.65
CA PRO A 463 -18.73 -3.41 5.76
C PRO A 463 -17.78 -4.60 5.86
N PHE A 464 -16.78 -4.67 4.98
CA PHE A 464 -16.00 -5.87 4.83
C PHE A 464 -14.86 -5.90 5.84
N ARG A 465 -13.96 -4.91 5.78
CA ARG A 465 -12.78 -4.79 6.66
C ARG A 465 -12.40 -3.34 6.97
N ARG A 466 -11.65 -3.14 8.05
CA ARG A 466 -10.98 -1.87 8.39
C ARG A 466 -9.47 -2.05 8.23
N LEU A 467 -8.86 -1.25 7.36
CA LEU A 467 -7.41 -1.26 7.08
C LEU A 467 -6.74 -0.05 7.69
N ILE A 468 -5.46 -0.16 8.06
CA ILE A 468 -4.57 0.98 8.29
C ILE A 468 -3.40 0.89 7.33
N ASP A 469 -3.29 1.83 6.40
CA ASP A 469 -2.15 1.98 5.49
C ASP A 469 -1.25 3.12 5.99
N CYS A 470 -0.02 2.75 6.34
CA CYS A 470 1.01 3.70 6.69
C CYS A 470 1.94 3.90 5.48
N PRO A 471 2.21 5.14 5.06
CA PRO A 471 3.19 5.41 4.02
C PRO A 471 4.53 4.69 4.25
N GLN A 472 5.03 4.61 5.49
CA GLN A 472 6.31 3.97 5.82
C GLN A 472 6.26 2.45 5.86
N CYS A 473 5.23 1.90 6.48
CA CYS A 473 5.17 0.49 6.84
C CYS A 473 4.26 -0.33 5.91
N GLY A 474 3.55 0.32 4.99
CA GLY A 474 2.47 -0.26 4.19
C GLY A 474 1.22 -0.54 5.03
N VAL A 475 0.41 -1.52 4.60
CA VAL A 475 -0.81 -1.90 5.31
C VAL A 475 -0.46 -2.67 6.58
N VAL A 476 -0.39 -1.94 7.70
CA VAL A 476 0.09 -2.42 9.01
C VAL A 476 -0.98 -3.14 9.81
N GLN A 477 -2.26 -2.87 9.55
CA GLN A 477 -3.38 -3.57 10.17
C GLN A 477 -4.50 -3.82 9.18
N ASP A 478 -5.14 -4.97 9.34
CA ASP A 478 -6.39 -5.36 8.68
C ASP A 478 -7.29 -6.09 9.69
N THR A 479 -8.42 -5.48 10.04
CA THR A 479 -9.34 -5.93 11.08
C THR A 479 -10.77 -6.07 10.55
N PRO A 480 -11.66 -6.81 11.25
CA PRO A 480 -13.10 -6.72 11.00
C PRO A 480 -13.60 -5.28 11.17
N PRO A 481 -14.79 -4.93 10.66
CA PRO A 481 -15.36 -3.59 10.79
C PRO A 481 -15.66 -3.23 12.25
N ASP A 482 -16.17 -4.21 13.03
CA ASP A 482 -16.49 -4.10 14.45
C ASP A 482 -15.54 -5.02 15.25
N PRO A 483 -14.26 -4.64 15.43
CA PRO A 483 -13.25 -5.49 16.05
C PRO A 483 -13.60 -5.80 17.50
N LEU A 484 -13.60 -7.10 17.84
CA LEU A 484 -13.81 -7.59 19.20
C LEU A 484 -12.57 -7.48 20.08
N VAL A 485 -11.40 -7.40 19.46
CA VAL A 485 -10.10 -7.26 20.14
C VAL A 485 -9.26 -6.21 19.43
N THR A 486 -8.36 -5.57 20.17
CA THR A 486 -7.18 -4.92 19.58
C THR A 486 -5.96 -5.82 19.74
N VAL A 487 -5.14 -5.87 18.70
CA VAL A 487 -3.88 -6.64 18.68
C VAL A 487 -2.73 -5.63 18.58
N ASN A 488 -1.75 -5.77 19.47
CA ASN A 488 -0.57 -4.92 19.52
C ASN A 488 0.68 -5.80 19.54
N ILE A 489 1.66 -5.51 18.68
CA ILE A 489 2.93 -6.25 18.62
C ILE A 489 4.03 -5.36 19.21
N ALA A 490 4.75 -5.86 20.21
CA ALA A 490 5.97 -5.27 20.73
C ALA A 490 7.15 -6.22 20.51
N PHE A 491 8.23 -5.72 19.90
CA PHE A 491 9.39 -6.50 19.50
C PHE A 491 10.60 -5.58 19.25
N GLN A 492 11.81 -6.13 19.21
CA GLN A 492 12.99 -5.42 18.72
C GLN A 492 12.94 -5.34 17.18
N SER A 493 12.94 -4.14 16.63
CA SER A 493 12.91 -3.88 15.17
C SER A 493 14.22 -4.18 14.45
N THR A 494 15.29 -4.42 15.20
CA THR A 494 16.62 -4.79 14.74
C THR A 494 17.00 -6.11 15.38
N ILE A 495 17.60 -7.03 14.61
CA ILE A 495 17.96 -8.37 15.07
C ILE A 495 19.33 -8.78 14.51
N GLU A 496 20.20 -9.25 15.38
CA GLU A 496 21.46 -9.89 15.00
C GLU A 496 21.24 -11.34 14.54
N LYS A 497 22.17 -11.89 13.75
CA LYS A 497 22.16 -13.31 13.37
C LYS A 497 22.56 -14.17 14.58
N GLY A 498 22.09 -15.42 14.64
CA GLY A 498 22.31 -16.29 15.81
C GLY A 498 21.41 -15.99 17.01
N ALA A 499 20.96 -14.73 17.17
CA ALA A 499 20.11 -14.32 18.28
C ALA A 499 18.76 -15.06 18.32
N THR A 500 18.26 -15.28 19.54
CA THR A 500 16.86 -15.68 19.76
C THR A 500 15.98 -14.44 19.80
N TRP A 501 15.15 -14.29 18.78
CA TRP A 501 14.20 -13.19 18.66
C TRP A 501 12.87 -13.57 19.30
N ALA A 502 12.38 -12.73 20.21
CA ALA A 502 11.09 -12.87 20.86
C ALA A 502 10.19 -11.67 20.53
N ILE A 503 8.94 -11.95 20.18
CA ILE A 503 7.91 -10.95 19.93
C ILE A 503 6.75 -11.15 20.89
N ALA A 504 6.23 -10.05 21.43
CA ALA A 504 5.10 -10.04 22.34
C ALA A 504 3.84 -9.54 21.61
N VAL A 505 2.83 -10.38 21.55
CA VAL A 505 1.51 -10.05 21.00
C VAL A 505 0.57 -9.83 22.19
N THR A 506 0.14 -8.59 22.40
CA THR A 506 -0.82 -8.21 23.44
C THR A 506 -2.19 -8.05 22.80
N ILE A 507 -3.15 -8.83 23.28
CA ILE A 507 -4.53 -8.85 22.81
C ILE A 507 -5.41 -8.24 23.89
N CYS A 508 -6.14 -7.17 23.60
CA CYS A 508 -7.07 -6.54 24.54
C CYS A 508 -8.51 -6.77 24.08
N SER A 509 -9.33 -7.40 24.93
CA SER A 509 -10.75 -7.65 24.64
C SER A 509 -11.58 -6.37 24.79
N GLN A 510 -12.41 -6.10 23.78
CA GLN A 510 -13.46 -5.08 23.83
C GLN A 510 -14.86 -5.69 24.05
N ALA A 511 -14.98 -7.02 24.07
CA ALA A 511 -16.25 -7.69 24.33
C ALA A 511 -16.60 -7.72 25.82
N PRO A 512 -17.91 -7.71 26.17
CA PRO A 512 -18.38 -7.97 27.52
C PRO A 512 -18.41 -9.47 27.89
N TRP A 513 -17.84 -10.36 27.05
CA TRP A 513 -17.70 -11.79 27.32
C TRP A 513 -16.26 -12.28 27.01
N PRO A 514 -15.83 -13.45 27.54
CA PRO A 514 -14.52 -14.01 27.22
C PRO A 514 -14.41 -14.45 25.75
N ILE A 515 -13.32 -14.08 25.08
CA ILE A 515 -13.09 -14.38 23.65
C ILE A 515 -12.00 -15.46 23.52
N PRO A 516 -12.25 -16.58 22.81
CA PRO A 516 -11.19 -17.49 22.40
C PRO A 516 -10.35 -16.84 21.29
N VAL A 517 -9.03 -16.86 21.46
CA VAL A 517 -8.07 -16.26 20.52
C VAL A 517 -6.95 -17.25 20.19
N ARG A 518 -6.61 -17.37 18.90
CA ARG A 518 -5.44 -18.09 18.38
C ARG A 518 -4.53 -17.13 17.64
N VAL A 519 -3.22 -17.32 17.73
CA VAL A 519 -2.22 -16.44 17.10
C VAL A 519 -1.19 -17.28 16.32
N ARG A 520 -0.75 -16.77 15.17
CA ARG A 520 0.44 -17.25 14.43
C ARG A 520 1.29 -16.07 14.02
N ALA A 521 2.60 -16.18 14.23
CA ALA A 521 3.60 -15.26 13.71
C ALA A 521 4.41 -15.93 12.59
N CYS A 522 4.79 -15.16 11.58
CA CYS A 522 5.52 -15.65 10.40
C CYS A 522 6.30 -14.52 9.72
N VAL A 523 7.29 -14.88 8.91
CA VAL A 523 8.11 -13.94 8.14
C VAL A 523 7.92 -14.23 6.66
N SER A 524 7.81 -13.19 5.81
CA SER A 524 7.79 -13.39 4.36
C SER A 524 9.02 -14.18 3.89
N HIS A 525 8.80 -15.31 3.23
CA HIS A 525 9.83 -16.29 2.85
C HIS A 525 10.62 -16.92 4.02
N GLY A 526 10.07 -16.90 5.25
CA GLY A 526 10.70 -17.43 6.46
C GLY A 526 11.20 -18.89 6.33
N PHE A 527 10.45 -19.76 5.64
CA PHE A 527 10.83 -21.16 5.44
C PHE A 527 12.14 -21.31 4.66
N ARG A 528 12.33 -20.53 3.59
CA ARG A 528 13.60 -20.50 2.82
C ARG A 528 14.78 -19.95 3.63
N ARG A 529 14.48 -19.30 4.75
CA ARG A 529 15.43 -18.63 5.65
C ARG A 529 15.55 -19.34 7.01
N GLY A 530 14.98 -20.53 7.17
CA GLY A 530 14.97 -21.27 8.44
C GLY A 530 14.24 -20.57 9.59
N ILE A 531 13.55 -19.45 9.35
CA ILE A 531 12.82 -18.70 10.38
C ILE A 531 11.44 -19.34 10.55
N GLN A 532 11.19 -19.91 11.73
CA GLN A 532 9.90 -20.45 12.15
C GLN A 532 9.63 -20.07 13.60
N PHE A 533 8.47 -19.48 13.87
CA PHE A 533 8.09 -19.08 15.22
C PHE A 533 7.40 -20.22 15.98
N THR A 534 7.85 -20.44 17.21
CA THR A 534 7.12 -21.21 18.22
C THR A 534 6.26 -20.25 19.04
N MET A 535 4.96 -20.52 19.13
CA MET A 535 4.01 -19.72 19.91
C MET A 535 3.90 -20.28 21.34
N ASN A 536 3.85 -19.40 22.35
CA ASN A 536 3.67 -19.79 23.74
C ASN A 536 2.79 -18.76 24.51
N PRO A 537 1.57 -19.14 24.92
CA PRO A 537 0.76 -20.24 24.37
C PRO A 537 0.26 -19.91 22.95
N ASP A 538 -0.16 -20.91 22.17
CA ASP A 538 -0.62 -20.71 20.80
C ASP A 538 -2.13 -20.41 20.67
N ALA A 539 -2.88 -20.65 21.75
CA ALA A 539 -4.28 -20.31 21.95
C ALA A 539 -4.51 -19.81 23.39
N VAL A 540 -5.38 -18.81 23.55
CA VAL A 540 -5.77 -18.22 24.84
C VAL A 540 -7.28 -17.94 24.89
N VAL A 541 -7.81 -17.71 26.08
CA VAL A 541 -9.11 -17.06 26.26
C VAL A 541 -8.86 -15.72 26.95
N VAL A 542 -9.22 -14.63 26.29
CA VAL A 542 -9.08 -13.26 26.84
C VAL A 542 -10.39 -12.92 27.55
N ALA A 543 -10.35 -12.57 28.82
CA ALA A 543 -11.55 -12.25 29.58
C ALA A 543 -12.18 -10.92 29.12
N ALA A 544 -13.44 -10.70 29.49
CA ALA A 544 -14.17 -9.48 29.15
C ALA A 544 -13.41 -8.23 29.65
N GLY A 545 -13.16 -7.26 28.76
CA GLY A 545 -12.41 -6.04 29.08
C GLY A 545 -10.96 -6.22 29.53
N SER A 546 -10.39 -7.43 29.46
CA SER A 546 -9.01 -7.71 29.91
C SER A 546 -8.01 -7.73 28.76
N SER A 547 -6.72 -7.71 29.10
CA SER A 547 -5.64 -7.98 28.16
C SER A 547 -4.97 -9.33 28.45
N GLN A 548 -4.48 -9.99 27.40
CA GLN A 548 -3.66 -11.20 27.48
C GLN A 548 -2.43 -11.04 26.61
N ARG A 549 -1.27 -11.46 27.12
CA ARG A 549 -0.01 -11.51 26.37
C ARG A 549 0.23 -12.93 25.87
N VAL A 550 0.60 -13.04 24.60
CA VAL A 550 1.16 -14.22 23.93
C VAL A 550 2.59 -13.89 23.51
N VAL A 551 3.52 -14.82 23.66
CA VAL A 551 4.89 -14.66 23.16
C VAL A 551 5.10 -15.61 21.99
N ALA A 552 5.74 -15.14 20.93
CA ALA A 552 6.31 -16.02 19.90
C ALA A 552 7.82 -15.85 19.89
N SER A 553 8.57 -16.94 19.75
CA SER A 553 10.03 -16.92 19.68
C SER A 553 10.56 -17.74 18.51
N THR A 554 11.70 -17.31 17.98
CA THR A 554 12.44 -18.00 16.92
C THR A 554 13.93 -17.74 17.11
N THR A 555 14.80 -18.61 16.61
CA THR A 555 16.25 -18.40 16.59
C THR A 555 16.68 -18.25 15.15
N ILE A 556 17.39 -17.17 14.83
CA ILE A 556 17.89 -16.94 13.46
C ILE A 556 19.12 -17.83 13.23
N PRO A 557 19.09 -18.83 12.32
CA PRO A 557 20.22 -19.73 12.17
C PRO A 557 21.42 -19.02 11.51
N GLU A 558 22.61 -19.16 12.10
CA GLU A 558 23.85 -18.50 11.65
C GLU A 558 24.22 -18.78 10.18
N GLY A 559 23.88 -19.97 9.67
CA GLY A 559 24.23 -20.42 8.32
C GLY A 559 23.27 -20.01 7.19
N VAL A 560 22.27 -19.15 7.44
CA VAL A 560 21.28 -18.75 6.43
C VAL A 560 21.72 -17.48 5.69
N ASP A 561 21.46 -17.39 4.37
CA ASP A 561 21.56 -16.16 3.57
C ASP A 561 20.42 -15.16 3.94
N LEU A 562 20.52 -14.61 5.15
CA LEU A 562 19.81 -13.44 5.64
C LEU A 562 20.77 -12.25 5.51
N ARG A 563 20.67 -11.53 4.38
CA ARG A 563 21.46 -10.31 4.13
C ARG A 563 20.95 -9.16 4.99
N GLU A 564 21.81 -8.20 5.31
CA GLU A 564 21.37 -6.97 5.99
C GLU A 564 20.37 -6.22 5.11
N HIS A 565 19.12 -6.20 5.57
CA HIS A 565 17.99 -5.71 4.80
C HIS A 565 16.74 -5.57 5.66
N ASN A 566 15.71 -4.95 5.10
CA ASN A 566 14.38 -4.92 5.67
C ASN A 566 13.56 -6.18 5.32
N TYR A 567 12.98 -6.78 6.35
CA TYR A 567 12.11 -7.95 6.34
C TYR A 567 10.72 -7.63 6.92
N TRP A 568 9.79 -8.54 6.70
CA TRP A 568 8.37 -8.37 7.04
C TRP A 568 7.92 -9.45 8.01
N LEU A 569 7.60 -9.04 9.24
CA LEU A 569 6.91 -9.82 10.25
C LEU A 569 5.40 -9.68 10.03
N ARG A 570 4.69 -10.81 10.07
CA ARG A 570 3.23 -10.85 9.96
C ARG A 570 2.66 -11.70 11.08
N VAL A 571 1.65 -11.15 11.76
CA VAL A 571 0.90 -11.83 12.82
C VAL A 571 -0.54 -11.96 12.36
N TYR A 572 -1.01 -13.20 12.32
CA TYR A 572 -2.40 -13.55 12.06
C TYR A 572 -3.04 -13.96 13.37
N THR A 573 -4.20 -13.37 13.67
CA THR A 573 -4.97 -13.65 14.88
C THR A 573 -6.39 -14.02 14.51
N MET A 574 -6.89 -15.15 15.01
CA MET A 574 -8.32 -15.49 14.96
C MET A 574 -8.89 -15.23 16.35
N ALA A 575 -9.80 -14.26 16.49
CA ALA A 575 -10.44 -13.92 17.76
C ALA A 575 -11.96 -14.06 17.61
N ASN A 576 -12.56 -15.01 18.32
CA ASN A 576 -13.95 -15.43 18.11
C ASN A 576 -14.26 -15.72 16.61
N SER A 577 -13.34 -16.42 15.95
CA SER A 577 -13.36 -16.74 14.51
C SER A 577 -13.35 -15.54 13.53
N ASP A 578 -13.30 -14.31 14.01
CA ASP A 578 -12.93 -13.15 13.18
C ASP A 578 -11.42 -13.17 12.93
N LEU A 579 -10.99 -13.05 11.66
CA LEU A 579 -9.58 -12.92 11.28
C LEU A 579 -9.09 -11.48 11.48
N TYR A 580 -7.87 -11.32 11.99
CA TYR A 580 -7.12 -10.07 12.11
C TYR A 580 -5.72 -10.30 11.55
N PHE A 581 -5.13 -9.24 11.00
CA PHE A 581 -3.77 -9.22 10.48
C PHE A 581 -3.04 -7.97 10.95
N ASP A 582 -1.83 -8.16 11.46
CA ASP A 582 -0.88 -7.12 11.77
C ASP A 582 0.44 -7.38 11.02
N HIS A 583 1.00 -6.33 10.43
CA HIS A 583 2.30 -6.35 9.77
C HIS A 583 3.26 -5.40 10.49
N ARG A 584 4.53 -5.81 10.63
CA ARG A 584 5.61 -4.94 11.11
C ARG A 584 6.88 -5.17 10.29
N ASN A 585 7.63 -4.08 10.10
CA ASN A 585 8.95 -4.11 9.47
C ASN A 585 10.02 -4.45 10.51
N PHE A 586 11.01 -5.26 10.15
CA PHE A 586 12.22 -5.47 10.96
C PHE A 586 13.47 -5.48 10.08
N TRP A 587 14.63 -5.32 10.71
CA TRP A 587 15.93 -5.32 10.07
C TRP A 587 16.78 -6.45 10.64
N VAL A 588 17.52 -7.12 9.75
CA VAL A 588 18.63 -7.97 10.16
C VAL A 588 19.90 -7.15 10.04
N VAL A 589 20.68 -7.10 11.11
CA VAL A 589 22.02 -6.49 11.16
C VAL A 589 23.07 -7.55 11.47
N ARG A 590 24.33 -7.15 11.48
CA ARG A 590 25.45 -8.00 11.85
C ARG A 590 25.77 -7.83 13.34
N GLU A 591 26.21 -8.92 13.96
CA GLU A 591 26.74 -8.92 15.33
C GLU A 591 27.91 -7.94 15.44
N GLY A 592 27.81 -6.97 16.35
CA GLY A 592 28.84 -5.94 16.59
C GLY A 592 28.73 -4.64 15.75
N ASP A 593 27.61 -4.40 15.06
CA ASP A 593 27.31 -3.09 14.47
C ASP A 593 26.48 -2.14 15.37
N ASP A 594 25.97 -2.65 16.50
CA ASP A 594 25.28 -1.88 17.56
C ASP A 594 26.30 -1.16 18.49
N ASP A 595 26.98 -0.13 17.97
CA ASP A 595 27.81 0.86 18.72
C ASP A 595 27.68 2.27 18.09
#